data_AF-A0A2J7RCG4-F1
#
_entry.id   AF-A0A2J7RCG4-F1
#
_cell.length_a   1.000
_cell.length_b   1.000
_cell.length_c   1.000
_cell.angle_alpha   90.00
_cell.angle_beta   90.00
_cell.angle_gamma   90.00
#
_symmetry.space_group_name_H-M   'P 1'
#
loop_
_entity.id
_entity.type
_entity.pdbx_description
1 polymer ?
#
loop_
_entity_poly.entity_id
_entity_poly.type
_entity_poly.pdbx_seq_one_letter_code
_entity_poly.pdbx_strand_id
1 'polypeptide(L)'
;MDEVDRQVRKTRRSQKKIKPNTSTDNRVGYKATKVFSNQRVLYGLATHEHWPSGHMLMKVPATQEGASVVLDHILLKDVGVNVSVPRRMKDNFSDLKILLLKLMKRHRRLSPYSYIFTHHLKRQSKNKTEHQQQQAMRIMQPLDQRLVSGFVTEVLRKVVPLGLLGCNHNARVFKRFCRKLVNSGKFQNFRLGSLVSDLKITHVPWLNSVTESALKMNIFAKVVVWLLEEFVFVLLKTQFYITEGLQQRNKLLFYRQRVQQKINDRALLELIRSKKLQPVDKEKAAALAKTDTFPGKGVLRFVPKKTGPRPIIRIRPNNSRTIEIALTFLTQVAALNPVSIKPTASDMLHKMWCTLFDRWNQNDRHKIYFVRTDILDAYGSMRHEKLCDILKRNISAVPNSRQRSVVILV
;
A
#
# COMPACT_ATOMS: atom_id res chain seq x y z
N MET A 1 53.23 -20.69 -23.19
CA MET A 1 52.29 -21.83 -23.19
C MET A 1 50.89 -21.28 -23.38
N ASP A 2 50.51 -21.30 -24.65
CA ASP A 2 49.26 -20.99 -25.33
C ASP A 2 48.00 -20.71 -24.49
N GLU A 3 47.48 -19.50 -24.69
CA GLU A 3 46.18 -19.02 -24.25
C GLU A 3 45.10 -19.63 -25.17
N VAL A 4 44.44 -20.70 -24.71
CA VAL A 4 43.36 -21.35 -25.44
C VAL A 4 42.06 -20.56 -25.26
N ASP A 5 41.70 -19.84 -26.32
CA ASP A 5 40.45 -19.11 -26.54
C ASP A 5 39.22 -20.04 -26.39
N ARG A 6 38.47 -19.90 -25.29
CA ARG A 6 37.18 -20.57 -25.10
C ARG A 6 36.05 -19.68 -25.62
N GLN A 7 35.66 -19.90 -26.87
CA GLN A 7 34.42 -19.36 -27.44
C GLN A 7 33.18 -19.82 -26.65
N VAL A 8 32.59 -18.91 -25.89
CA VAL A 8 31.27 -19.09 -25.27
C VAL A 8 30.20 -18.99 -26.35
N ARG A 9 29.65 -20.13 -26.77
CA ARG A 9 28.46 -20.23 -27.65
C ARG A 9 27.27 -19.51 -27.00
N LYS A 10 26.93 -18.32 -27.50
CA LYS A 10 25.72 -17.58 -27.15
C LYS A 10 24.47 -18.34 -27.64
N THR A 11 23.70 -18.90 -26.72
CA THR A 11 22.38 -19.50 -27.01
C THR A 11 21.40 -18.48 -27.59
N ARG A 12 20.60 -18.89 -28.58
CA ARG A 12 19.59 -18.14 -29.38
C ARG A 12 18.49 -17.37 -28.62
N ARG A 13 18.59 -17.17 -27.30
CA ARG A 13 17.54 -16.54 -26.45
C ARG A 13 17.78 -15.05 -26.11
N SER A 14 18.82 -14.43 -26.68
CA SER A 14 19.26 -13.07 -26.32
C SER A 14 18.83 -11.95 -27.26
N GLN A 15 17.87 -12.19 -28.16
CA GLN A 15 17.30 -11.14 -29.03
C GLN A 15 15.78 -11.03 -28.86
N LYS A 16 15.31 -10.77 -27.63
CA LYS A 16 14.05 -10.02 -27.48
C LYS A 16 14.39 -8.54 -27.60
N LYS A 17 14.27 -8.04 -28.84
CA LYS A 17 14.27 -6.61 -29.18
C LYS A 17 13.50 -5.85 -28.10
N ILE A 18 14.22 -5.04 -27.32
CA ILE A 18 13.66 -3.90 -26.61
C ILE A 18 13.07 -3.04 -27.72
N LYS A 19 11.75 -3.11 -27.90
CA LYS A 19 11.08 -2.20 -28.83
C LYS A 19 11.28 -0.80 -28.27
N PRO A 20 11.91 0.13 -29.04
CA PRO A 20 11.97 1.51 -28.64
C PRO A 20 10.56 2.06 -28.47
N ASN A 21 10.46 3.00 -27.54
CA ASN A 21 9.28 3.73 -27.14
C ASN A 21 8.44 4.11 -28.36
N THR A 22 7.27 3.48 -28.50
CA THR A 22 6.38 3.72 -29.63
C THR A 22 5.84 5.15 -29.59
N SER A 23 6.23 5.93 -30.60
CA SER A 23 5.49 7.01 -31.24
C SER A 23 5.19 8.27 -30.42
N THR A 24 6.01 9.29 -30.61
CA THR A 24 5.68 10.71 -30.46
C THR A 24 4.82 11.16 -31.64
N ASP A 25 3.57 10.70 -31.69
CA ASP A 25 2.58 11.22 -32.64
C ASP A 25 1.42 11.86 -31.85
N ASN A 26 1.11 13.12 -32.15
CA ASN A 26 0.20 14.00 -31.41
C ASN A 26 -1.30 13.64 -31.62
N ARG A 27 -1.63 12.35 -31.77
CA ARG A 27 -3.01 11.83 -31.99
C ARG A 27 -3.42 10.72 -31.03
N VAL A 28 -2.79 10.62 -29.87
CA VAL A 28 -3.16 9.63 -28.85
C VAL A 28 -4.14 10.27 -27.86
N GLY A 29 -5.36 9.75 -27.77
CA GLY A 29 -6.42 10.26 -26.89
C GLY A 29 -6.14 10.18 -25.39
N TYR A 30 -4.94 9.79 -24.95
CA TYR A 30 -4.54 9.71 -23.55
C TYR A 30 -3.01 9.82 -23.42
N LYS A 31 -2.53 10.24 -22.23
CA LYS A 31 -1.10 10.34 -21.94
C LYS A 31 -0.58 8.98 -21.47
N ALA A 32 0.10 8.25 -22.36
CA ALA A 32 0.65 6.93 -22.06
C ALA A 32 1.58 6.90 -20.83
N THR A 33 2.27 8.00 -20.56
CA THR A 33 3.19 8.17 -19.42
C THR A 33 2.50 8.41 -18.08
N LYS A 34 1.18 8.62 -18.05
CA LYS A 34 0.42 8.75 -16.79
C LYS A 34 0.63 7.52 -15.92
N VAL A 35 0.90 7.73 -14.63
CA VAL A 35 1.25 6.67 -13.69
C VAL A 35 0.18 6.48 -12.62
N PHE A 36 -0.10 5.22 -12.30
CA PHE A 36 -0.87 4.80 -11.14
C PHE A 36 0.06 4.05 -10.17
N SER A 37 0.06 4.46 -8.90
CA SER A 37 0.85 3.78 -7.87
C SER A 37 -0.01 2.77 -7.10
N ASN A 38 0.51 1.56 -6.90
CA ASN A 38 -0.15 0.58 -6.03
C ASN A 38 -0.11 0.95 -4.55
N GLN A 39 0.65 1.98 -4.15
CA GLN A 39 0.61 2.51 -2.79
C GLN A 39 -0.81 2.94 -2.39
N ARG A 40 -1.63 3.30 -3.39
CA ARG A 40 -3.01 3.70 -3.16
C ARG A 40 -3.80 2.66 -2.41
N VAL A 41 -3.53 1.35 -2.55
CA VAL A 41 -4.30 0.27 -1.87
C VAL A 41 -3.76 -0.11 -0.49
N LEU A 42 -2.65 0.49 -0.05
CA LEU A 42 -2.00 0.13 1.20
C LEU A 42 -2.71 0.72 2.41
N TYR A 43 -2.67 -0.03 3.51
CA TYR A 43 -3.08 0.43 4.84
C TYR A 43 -4.54 0.89 4.92
N GLY A 44 -5.40 0.35 4.06
CA GLY A 44 -6.83 0.61 4.10
C GLY A 44 -7.42 0.24 5.47
N LEU A 45 -8.14 1.18 6.08
CA LEU A 45 -8.83 1.01 7.36
C LEU A 45 -10.33 0.71 7.16
N ALA A 46 -10.70 0.13 6.03
CA ALA A 46 -12.10 -0.20 5.77
C ALA A 46 -12.64 -1.12 6.87
N THR A 47 -13.84 -0.84 7.34
CA THR A 47 -14.46 -1.58 8.44
C THR A 47 -15.31 -2.72 7.91
N HIS A 48 -15.11 -3.91 8.46
CA HIS A 48 -15.95 -5.10 8.25
C HIS A 48 -16.18 -5.49 6.78
N GLU A 49 -15.19 -5.27 5.90
CA GLU A 49 -15.28 -5.58 4.46
C GLU A 49 -16.33 -4.78 3.68
N HIS A 50 -16.96 -3.76 4.28
CA HIS A 50 -17.99 -2.97 3.61
C HIS A 50 -17.40 -2.03 2.56
N TRP A 51 -18.14 -1.86 1.47
CA TRP A 51 -17.86 -0.81 0.51
C TRP A 51 -18.09 0.56 1.16
N PRO A 52 -17.25 1.59 0.91
CA PRO A 52 -17.42 2.87 1.58
C PRO A 52 -18.78 3.49 1.27
N SER A 53 -19.54 3.87 2.30
CA SER A 53 -20.85 4.53 2.16
C SER A 53 -20.76 5.84 1.37
N GLY A 54 -19.61 6.51 1.47
CA GLY A 54 -19.25 7.71 0.72
C GLY A 54 -19.11 7.53 -0.79
N HIS A 55 -18.94 6.30 -1.27
CA HIS A 55 -18.56 5.98 -2.65
C HIS A 55 -19.75 6.09 -3.62
N MET A 56 -19.50 6.49 -4.87
CA MET A 56 -20.56 6.73 -5.86
C MET A 56 -21.46 5.50 -6.09
N LEU A 57 -20.88 4.29 -6.15
CA LEU A 57 -21.64 3.06 -6.38
C LEU A 57 -22.58 2.67 -5.22
N MET A 58 -22.39 3.28 -4.04
CA MET A 58 -23.29 3.16 -2.90
C MET A 58 -24.30 4.33 -2.86
N LYS A 59 -23.81 5.57 -3.01
CA LYS A 59 -24.64 6.78 -2.94
C LYS A 59 -25.67 6.89 -4.07
N VAL A 60 -25.25 6.61 -5.29
CA VAL A 60 -26.06 6.84 -6.49
C VAL A 60 -27.04 5.68 -6.69
N PRO A 61 -28.36 5.93 -6.83
CA PRO A 61 -29.37 4.89 -7.07
C PRO A 61 -29.07 4.11 -8.34
N ALA A 62 -29.37 2.80 -8.35
CA ALA A 62 -29.19 1.96 -9.54
C ALA A 62 -30.39 2.12 -10.50
N THR A 63 -30.54 3.33 -11.02
CA THR A 63 -31.52 3.76 -12.04
C THR A 63 -30.82 4.31 -13.28
N GLN A 64 -31.56 4.68 -14.32
CA GLN A 64 -30.99 5.25 -15.54
C GLN A 64 -30.33 6.62 -15.30
N GLU A 65 -30.94 7.44 -14.46
CA GLU A 65 -30.40 8.74 -14.02
C GLU A 65 -29.09 8.50 -13.26
N GLY A 66 -29.09 7.52 -12.35
CA GLY A 66 -27.89 7.15 -11.61
C GLY A 66 -26.76 6.63 -12.51
N ALA A 67 -27.08 5.86 -13.55
CA ALA A 67 -26.09 5.45 -14.54
C ALA A 67 -25.51 6.64 -15.32
N SER A 68 -26.31 7.68 -15.57
CA SER A 68 -25.86 8.93 -16.19
C SER A 68 -24.90 9.71 -15.27
N VAL A 69 -25.18 9.76 -13.97
CA VAL A 69 -24.27 10.35 -12.96
C VAL A 69 -22.93 9.60 -12.91
N VAL A 70 -22.96 8.27 -12.97
CA VAL A 70 -21.73 7.45 -13.03
C VAL A 70 -20.97 7.70 -14.33
N LEU A 71 -21.66 7.82 -15.46
CA LEU A 71 -21.05 8.20 -16.74
C LEU A 71 -20.36 9.56 -16.65
N ASP A 72 -21.01 10.57 -16.09
CA ASP A 72 -20.39 11.89 -15.90
C ASP A 72 -19.12 11.80 -15.04
N HIS A 73 -19.17 11.04 -13.95
CA HIS A 73 -18.00 10.79 -13.13
C HIS A 73 -16.86 10.06 -13.88
N ILE A 74 -17.20 9.12 -14.77
CA ILE A 74 -16.22 8.47 -15.65
C ILE A 74 -15.59 9.49 -16.60
N LEU A 75 -16.40 10.36 -17.22
CA LEU A 75 -15.93 11.33 -18.20
C LEU A 75 -15.02 12.41 -17.58
N LEU A 76 -15.07 12.61 -16.27
CA LEU A 76 -14.17 13.47 -15.50
C LEU A 76 -12.82 12.81 -15.16
N LYS A 77 -12.62 11.52 -15.46
CA LYS A 77 -11.34 10.85 -15.16
C LYS A 77 -10.19 11.47 -15.94
N ASP A 78 -9.15 11.84 -15.21
CA ASP A 78 -7.91 12.34 -15.80
C ASP A 78 -7.14 11.18 -16.45
N VAL A 79 -7.03 11.21 -17.77
CA VAL A 79 -6.19 10.30 -18.58
C VAL A 79 -4.98 11.01 -19.18
N GLY A 80 -4.66 12.21 -18.69
CA GLY A 80 -3.55 13.07 -19.09
C GLY A 80 -3.75 13.80 -20.41
N VAL A 81 -4.91 13.65 -21.05
CA VAL A 81 -5.38 14.44 -22.18
C VAL A 81 -6.83 14.82 -21.88
N ASN A 82 -7.09 16.13 -21.76
CA ASN A 82 -8.42 16.64 -21.51
C ASN A 82 -9.17 16.78 -22.83
N VAL A 83 -10.17 15.93 -23.01
CA VAL A 83 -11.12 16.06 -24.12
C VAL A 83 -12.50 16.28 -23.53
N SER A 84 -13.12 17.40 -23.91
CA SER A 84 -14.49 17.73 -23.54
C SER A 84 -15.44 16.89 -24.39
N VAL A 85 -16.34 16.16 -23.74
CA VAL A 85 -17.39 15.40 -24.43
C VAL A 85 -18.65 16.27 -24.46
N PRO A 86 -19.11 16.71 -25.65
CA PRO A 86 -20.29 17.57 -25.77
C PRO A 86 -21.52 16.92 -25.14
N ARG A 87 -22.42 17.73 -24.56
CA ARG A 87 -23.66 17.24 -23.93
C ARG A 87 -24.48 16.35 -24.87
N ARG A 88 -24.69 16.79 -26.12
CA ARG A 88 -25.41 16.03 -27.16
C ARG A 88 -24.80 14.64 -27.43
N MET A 89 -23.48 14.49 -27.29
CA MET A 89 -22.83 13.19 -27.46
C MET A 89 -23.06 12.26 -26.26
N LYS A 90 -23.32 12.82 -25.06
CA LYS A 90 -23.64 12.00 -23.88
C LYS A 90 -24.95 11.24 -24.03
N ASP A 91 -25.87 11.77 -24.82
CA ASP A 91 -27.15 11.13 -25.12
C ASP A 91 -26.96 9.89 -26.02
N ASN A 92 -25.90 9.90 -26.85
CA ASN A 92 -25.52 8.77 -27.70
C ASN A 92 -24.87 7.60 -26.94
N PHE A 93 -24.60 7.74 -25.63
CA PHE A 93 -24.04 6.65 -24.79
C PHE A 93 -25.10 5.79 -24.11
N SER A 94 -26.27 5.60 -24.73
CA SER A 94 -27.38 4.81 -24.17
C SER A 94 -26.97 3.37 -23.83
N ASP A 95 -26.24 2.69 -24.73
CA ASP A 95 -25.72 1.34 -24.47
C ASP A 95 -24.77 1.29 -23.28
N LEU A 96 -23.89 2.29 -23.16
CA LEU A 96 -22.97 2.41 -22.03
C LEU A 96 -23.75 2.64 -20.72
N LYS A 97 -24.77 3.51 -20.72
CA LYS A 97 -25.64 3.74 -19.55
C LYS A 97 -26.34 2.44 -19.11
N ILE A 98 -26.84 1.63 -20.06
CA ILE A 98 -27.43 0.31 -19.77
C ILE A 98 -26.39 -0.63 -19.12
N LEU A 99 -25.17 -0.66 -19.65
CA LEU A 99 -24.08 -1.47 -19.09
C LEU A 99 -23.68 -1.00 -17.68
N LEU A 100 -23.61 0.32 -17.44
CA LEU A 100 -23.32 0.89 -16.12
C LEU A 100 -24.43 0.57 -15.12
N LEU A 101 -25.69 0.71 -15.52
CA LEU A 101 -26.84 0.32 -14.70
C LEU A 101 -26.76 -1.16 -14.29
N LYS A 102 -26.43 -2.03 -15.25
CA LYS A 102 -26.24 -3.47 -14.99
C LYS A 102 -25.11 -3.73 -14.01
N LEU A 103 -23.98 -3.00 -14.12
CA LEU A 103 -22.87 -3.06 -13.17
C LEU A 103 -23.34 -2.62 -11.78
N MET A 104 -24.04 -1.50 -11.67
CA MET A 104 -24.54 -0.94 -10.39
C MET A 104 -25.49 -1.92 -9.68
N LYS A 105 -26.47 -2.49 -10.41
CA LYS A 105 -27.39 -3.49 -9.86
C LYS A 105 -26.63 -4.73 -9.35
N ARG A 106 -25.65 -5.23 -10.13
CA ARG A 106 -24.81 -6.37 -9.72
C ARG A 106 -23.95 -6.04 -8.51
N HIS A 107 -23.37 -4.84 -8.44
CA HIS A 107 -22.59 -4.38 -7.31
C HIS A 107 -23.43 -4.36 -6.03
N ARG A 108 -24.60 -3.71 -6.05
CA ARG A 108 -25.51 -3.62 -4.89
C ARG A 108 -25.92 -4.99 -4.37
N ARG A 109 -26.21 -5.94 -5.27
CA ARG A 109 -26.58 -7.31 -4.89
C ARG A 109 -25.44 -8.12 -4.26
N LEU A 110 -24.19 -7.87 -4.67
CA LEU A 110 -23.05 -8.73 -4.33
C LEU A 110 -22.10 -8.12 -3.28
N SER A 111 -22.11 -6.79 -3.11
CA SER A 111 -21.40 -6.07 -2.06
C SER A 111 -21.97 -6.46 -0.68
N PRO A 112 -21.16 -6.66 0.38
CA PRO A 112 -19.74 -6.36 0.53
C PRO A 112 -18.76 -7.41 -0.02
N TYR A 113 -19.16 -8.29 -0.94
CA TYR A 113 -18.34 -9.35 -1.57
C TYR A 113 -17.74 -10.40 -0.62
N SER A 114 -17.92 -10.27 0.70
CA SER A 114 -17.47 -11.21 1.73
C SER A 114 -17.95 -12.64 1.49
N TYR A 115 -19.16 -12.81 0.96
CA TYR A 115 -19.71 -14.11 0.58
C TYR A 115 -18.92 -14.75 -0.56
N ILE A 116 -18.69 -13.99 -1.64
CA ILE A 116 -17.86 -14.42 -2.79
C ILE A 116 -16.47 -14.80 -2.29
N PHE A 117 -15.88 -13.98 -1.41
CA PHE A 117 -14.55 -14.24 -0.89
C PHE A 117 -14.50 -15.52 -0.06
N THR A 118 -15.47 -15.71 0.84
CA THR A 118 -15.54 -16.90 1.71
C THR A 118 -15.73 -18.18 0.89
N HIS A 119 -16.61 -18.17 -0.11
CA HIS A 119 -16.77 -19.32 -1.01
C HIS A 119 -15.54 -19.56 -1.89
N HIS A 120 -14.87 -18.50 -2.35
CA HIS A 120 -13.61 -18.62 -3.09
C HIS A 120 -12.54 -19.30 -2.24
N LEU A 121 -12.38 -18.90 -0.97
CA LEU A 121 -11.45 -19.54 -0.04
C LEU A 121 -11.79 -21.01 0.22
N LYS A 122 -13.08 -21.33 0.45
CA LYS A 122 -13.54 -22.72 0.64
C LYS A 122 -13.23 -23.58 -0.57
N ARG A 123 -13.53 -23.11 -1.79
CA ARG A 123 -13.27 -23.85 -3.04
C ARG A 123 -11.78 -24.17 -3.23
N GLN A 124 -10.90 -23.25 -2.86
CA GLN A 124 -9.45 -23.43 -2.97
C GLN A 124 -8.86 -24.29 -1.84
N SER A 125 -9.64 -24.58 -0.80
CA SER A 125 -9.24 -25.39 0.34
C SER A 125 -9.84 -26.79 0.34
N LYS A 126 -10.60 -27.18 -0.70
CA LYS A 126 -11.30 -28.47 -0.78
C LYS A 126 -10.40 -29.71 -0.68
N ASN A 127 -9.11 -29.58 -0.94
CA ASN A 127 -8.13 -30.67 -0.84
C ASN A 127 -7.32 -30.63 0.48
N LYS A 128 -7.74 -29.83 1.47
CA LYS A 128 -7.06 -29.69 2.77
C LYS A 128 -7.97 -30.21 3.88
N THR A 129 -7.39 -30.89 4.87
CA THR A 129 -8.10 -31.45 6.04
C THR A 129 -8.89 -30.39 6.80
N GLU A 130 -10.00 -30.74 7.46
CA GLU A 130 -10.85 -29.78 8.21
C GLU A 130 -10.08 -28.92 9.22
N HIS A 131 -9.09 -29.49 9.89
CA HIS A 131 -8.19 -28.77 10.80
C HIS A 131 -7.36 -27.67 10.08
N GLN A 132 -6.86 -27.96 8.87
CA GLN A 132 -6.14 -26.99 8.03
C GLN A 132 -7.08 -25.92 7.47
N GLN A 133 -8.35 -26.27 7.19
CA GLN A 133 -9.37 -25.31 6.76
C GLN A 133 -9.75 -24.36 7.91
N GLN A 134 -9.88 -24.86 9.14
CA GLN A 134 -10.14 -24.04 10.33
C GLN A 134 -8.93 -23.17 10.71
N GLN A 135 -7.70 -23.69 10.63
CA GLN A 135 -6.48 -22.89 10.82
C GLN A 135 -6.32 -21.81 9.74
N ALA A 136 -6.63 -22.12 8.47
CA ALA A 136 -6.65 -21.14 7.39
C ALA A 136 -7.77 -20.09 7.54
N MET A 137 -8.80 -20.35 8.35
CA MET A 137 -9.86 -19.40 8.70
C MET A 137 -9.58 -18.59 9.97
N ARG A 138 -8.71 -19.06 10.86
CA ARG A 138 -8.22 -18.36 12.08
C ARG A 138 -7.08 -17.34 11.78
N ILE A 139 -7.15 -16.73 10.59
CA ILE A 139 -6.14 -15.94 9.86
C ILE A 139 -5.33 -14.95 10.73
N MET A 140 -4.17 -15.39 11.23
CA MET A 140 -3.05 -14.48 11.58
C MET A 140 -1.99 -14.41 10.47
N GLN A 141 -2.19 -15.12 9.36
CA GLN A 141 -1.21 -15.28 8.29
C GLN A 141 -1.62 -14.54 7.00
N PRO A 142 -0.66 -14.07 6.20
CA PRO A 142 -0.94 -13.45 4.92
C PRO A 142 -1.49 -14.48 3.92
N LEU A 143 -2.44 -14.04 3.10
CA LEU A 143 -3.02 -14.81 2.01
C LEU A 143 -2.06 -14.87 0.82
N ASP A 144 -2.09 -15.99 0.11
CA ASP A 144 -1.37 -16.15 -1.15
C ASP A 144 -1.91 -15.16 -2.21
N GLN A 145 -1.02 -14.46 -2.91
CA GLN A 145 -1.36 -13.49 -3.95
C GLN A 145 -2.14 -14.13 -5.13
N ARG A 146 -1.97 -15.43 -5.38
CA ARG A 146 -2.76 -16.22 -6.34
C ARG A 146 -4.23 -16.29 -5.92
N LEU A 147 -4.49 -16.51 -4.63
CA LEU A 147 -5.86 -16.52 -4.09
C LEU A 147 -6.51 -15.15 -4.23
N VAL A 148 -5.78 -14.09 -3.89
CA VAL A 148 -6.25 -12.70 -4.04
C VAL A 148 -6.55 -12.39 -5.51
N SER A 149 -5.64 -12.72 -6.42
CA SER A 149 -5.83 -12.51 -7.86
C SER A 149 -7.03 -13.29 -8.42
N GLY A 150 -7.23 -14.52 -7.95
CA GLY A 150 -8.39 -15.35 -8.29
C GLY A 150 -9.69 -14.74 -7.81
N PHE A 151 -9.72 -14.24 -6.57
CA PHE A 151 -10.87 -13.56 -6.00
C PHE A 151 -11.23 -12.29 -6.79
N VAL A 152 -10.25 -11.43 -7.06
CA VAL A 152 -10.47 -10.21 -7.89
C VAL A 152 -11.02 -10.58 -9.25
N THR A 153 -10.47 -11.63 -9.88
CA THR A 153 -10.96 -12.13 -11.19
C THR A 153 -12.42 -12.58 -11.13
N GLU A 154 -12.82 -13.27 -10.06
CA GLU A 154 -14.18 -13.76 -9.85
C GLU A 154 -15.17 -12.63 -9.59
N VAL A 155 -14.79 -11.62 -8.80
CA VAL A 155 -15.61 -10.42 -8.57
C VAL A 155 -15.81 -9.66 -9.89
N LEU A 156 -14.73 -9.42 -10.64
CA LEU A 156 -14.81 -8.75 -11.95
C LEU A 156 -15.74 -9.50 -12.91
N ARG A 157 -15.65 -10.84 -12.95
CA ARG A 157 -16.52 -11.68 -13.80
C ARG A 157 -18.00 -11.57 -13.43
N LYS A 158 -18.33 -11.52 -12.13
CA LYS A 158 -19.71 -11.46 -11.64
C LYS A 158 -20.33 -10.07 -11.71
N VAL A 159 -19.53 -9.02 -11.54
CA VAL A 159 -20.01 -7.64 -11.40
C VAL A 159 -19.91 -6.88 -12.72
N VAL A 160 -18.75 -6.89 -13.37
CA VAL A 160 -18.49 -6.07 -14.56
C VAL A 160 -19.09 -6.73 -15.80
N PRO A 161 -20.07 -6.10 -16.48
CA PRO A 161 -20.60 -6.63 -17.73
C PRO A 161 -19.53 -6.70 -18.82
N LEU A 162 -19.49 -7.79 -19.58
CA LEU A 162 -18.49 -7.98 -20.65
C LEU A 162 -18.52 -6.84 -21.67
N GLY A 163 -19.72 -6.38 -22.04
CA GLY A 163 -19.92 -5.27 -22.98
C GLY A 163 -19.25 -3.96 -22.55
N LEU A 164 -19.02 -3.74 -21.24
CA LEU A 164 -18.31 -2.55 -20.77
C LEU A 164 -16.86 -2.51 -21.26
N LEU A 165 -16.23 -3.68 -21.39
CA LEU A 165 -14.89 -3.85 -21.98
C LEU A 165 -14.95 -4.23 -23.46
N GLY A 166 -16.15 -4.36 -24.04
CA GLY A 166 -16.39 -4.71 -25.43
C GLY A 166 -16.30 -6.21 -25.74
N CYS A 167 -15.16 -6.84 -25.43
CA CYS A 167 -14.90 -8.24 -25.80
C CYS A 167 -14.11 -9.05 -24.76
N ASN A 168 -14.07 -10.37 -24.95
CA ASN A 168 -13.33 -11.30 -24.10
C ASN A 168 -11.82 -11.01 -24.05
N HIS A 169 -11.24 -10.55 -25.17
CA HIS A 169 -9.82 -10.17 -25.21
C HIS A 169 -9.53 -9.02 -24.23
N ASN A 170 -10.27 -7.92 -24.31
CA ASN A 170 -10.12 -6.77 -23.43
C ASN A 170 -10.35 -7.14 -21.96
N ALA A 171 -11.37 -7.96 -21.69
CA ALA A 171 -11.62 -8.49 -20.35
C ALA A 171 -10.44 -9.31 -19.80
N ARG A 172 -9.79 -10.14 -20.63
CA ARG A 172 -8.59 -10.90 -20.22
C ARG A 172 -7.38 -9.99 -19.99
N VAL A 173 -7.17 -8.99 -20.84
CA VAL A 173 -6.08 -8.00 -20.69
C VAL A 173 -6.25 -7.24 -19.37
N PHE A 174 -7.45 -6.72 -19.10
CA PHE A 174 -7.75 -6.02 -17.85
C PHE A 174 -7.53 -6.91 -16.61
N LYS A 175 -8.04 -8.16 -16.64
CA LYS A 175 -7.81 -9.13 -15.55
C LYS A 175 -6.32 -9.46 -15.35
N ARG A 176 -5.55 -9.57 -16.43
CA ARG A 176 -4.09 -9.79 -16.37
C ARG A 176 -3.39 -8.60 -15.72
N PHE A 177 -3.82 -7.39 -16.03
CA PHE A 177 -3.32 -6.18 -15.37
C PHE A 177 -3.64 -6.19 -13.87
N CYS A 178 -4.88 -6.51 -13.47
CA CYS A 178 -5.24 -6.64 -12.06
C CYS A 178 -4.40 -7.70 -11.32
N ARG A 179 -4.10 -8.83 -11.98
CA ARG A 179 -3.19 -9.85 -11.43
C ARG A 179 -1.76 -9.31 -11.26
N LYS A 180 -1.26 -8.57 -12.25
CA LYS A 180 0.07 -7.93 -12.17
C LYS A 180 0.12 -6.92 -11.02
N LEU A 181 -0.95 -6.14 -10.81
CA LEU A 181 -1.09 -5.21 -9.69
C LEU A 181 -1.03 -5.92 -8.33
N VAL A 182 -1.74 -7.04 -8.16
CA VAL A 182 -1.75 -7.82 -6.91
C VAL A 182 -0.38 -8.44 -6.62
N ASN A 183 0.33 -8.88 -7.66
CA ASN A 183 1.63 -9.55 -7.53
C ASN A 183 2.82 -8.58 -7.45
N SER A 184 2.62 -7.27 -7.63
CA SER A 184 3.73 -6.31 -7.63
C SER A 184 4.16 -5.90 -6.22
N GLY A 185 5.41 -5.49 -6.07
CA GLY A 185 5.92 -4.94 -4.82
C GLY A 185 5.39 -3.53 -4.51
N LYS A 186 5.54 -3.09 -3.25
CA LYS A 186 5.40 -1.71 -2.80
C LYS A 186 6.24 -0.78 -3.69
N PHE A 187 5.71 0.41 -3.95
CA PHE A 187 6.30 1.42 -4.84
C PHE A 187 6.22 1.10 -6.34
N GLN A 188 5.49 0.05 -6.75
CA GLN A 188 5.29 -0.21 -8.16
C GLN A 188 4.37 0.85 -8.79
N ASN A 189 4.90 1.45 -9.85
CA ASN A 189 4.21 2.38 -10.71
C ASN A 189 3.78 1.67 -12.01
N PHE A 190 2.55 1.92 -12.43
CA PHE A 190 1.95 1.37 -13.65
C PHE A 190 1.62 2.50 -14.61
N ARG A 191 2.15 2.42 -15.83
CA ARG A 191 1.85 3.39 -16.89
C ARG A 191 0.51 3.08 -17.54
N LEU A 192 -0.28 4.12 -17.84
CA LEU A 192 -1.56 4.00 -18.53
C LEU A 192 -1.40 3.35 -19.91
N GLY A 193 -0.33 3.69 -20.63
CA GLY A 193 -0.01 3.08 -21.92
C GLY A 193 0.11 1.56 -21.83
N SER A 194 0.70 1.02 -20.77
CA SER A 194 0.82 -0.43 -20.56
C SER A 194 -0.51 -1.13 -20.24
N LEU A 195 -1.57 -0.38 -19.92
CA LEU A 195 -2.91 -0.90 -19.67
C LEU A 195 -3.79 -0.78 -20.92
N VAL A 196 -3.71 0.34 -21.64
CA VAL A 196 -4.62 0.66 -22.74
C VAL A 196 -4.12 0.15 -24.10
N SER A 197 -2.80 0.10 -24.34
CA SER A 197 -2.24 -0.28 -25.65
C SER A 197 -2.63 -1.68 -26.14
N ASP A 198 -2.80 -2.64 -25.23
CA ASP A 198 -3.18 -4.02 -25.57
C ASP A 198 -4.71 -4.21 -25.76
N LEU A 199 -5.51 -3.15 -25.55
CA LEU A 199 -6.96 -3.22 -25.66
C LEU A 199 -7.43 -2.92 -27.08
N LYS A 200 -8.36 -3.73 -27.57
CA LYS A 200 -8.99 -3.59 -28.88
C LYS A 200 -10.22 -2.69 -28.78
N ILE A 201 -10.05 -1.41 -29.09
CA ILE A 201 -11.12 -0.40 -29.06
C ILE A 201 -12.16 -0.65 -30.16
N THR A 202 -11.74 -1.16 -31.31
CA THR A 202 -12.65 -1.53 -32.42
C THR A 202 -13.69 -2.59 -32.04
N HIS A 203 -13.46 -3.33 -30.95
CA HIS A 203 -14.38 -4.33 -30.42
C HIS A 203 -15.21 -3.80 -29.23
N VAL A 204 -15.44 -2.49 -29.14
CA VAL A 204 -16.22 -1.84 -28.08
C VAL A 204 -17.47 -1.19 -28.70
N PRO A 205 -18.60 -1.91 -28.80
CA PRO A 205 -19.75 -1.48 -29.60
C PRO A 205 -20.37 -0.14 -29.17
N TRP A 206 -20.39 0.14 -27.87
CA TRP A 206 -20.95 1.38 -27.33
C TRP A 206 -20.13 2.64 -27.68
N LEU A 207 -18.98 2.49 -28.36
CA LEU A 207 -18.19 3.59 -28.93
C LEU A 207 -18.40 3.78 -30.44
N ASN A 208 -19.23 2.96 -31.10
CA ASN A 208 -19.40 3.02 -32.55
C ASN A 208 -19.98 4.36 -33.04
N SER A 209 -20.80 5.02 -32.21
CA SER A 209 -21.40 6.34 -32.50
C SER A 209 -20.40 7.50 -32.46
N VAL A 210 -19.23 7.31 -31.89
CA VAL A 210 -18.14 8.29 -31.93
C VAL A 210 -17.43 8.12 -33.27
N THR A 211 -17.08 9.18 -33.97
CA THR A 211 -16.33 9.10 -35.25
C THR A 211 -14.83 9.25 -35.02
N GLU A 212 -14.45 10.23 -34.20
CA GLU A 212 -13.06 10.57 -33.93
C GLU A 212 -12.34 9.48 -33.10
N SER A 213 -11.27 8.93 -33.67
CA SER A 213 -10.49 7.84 -33.05
C SER A 213 -9.81 8.25 -31.73
N ALA A 214 -9.28 9.48 -31.66
CA ALA A 214 -8.67 10.01 -30.44
C ALA A 214 -9.70 10.15 -29.31
N LEU A 215 -10.91 10.61 -29.62
CA LEU A 215 -12.01 10.70 -28.65
C LEU A 215 -12.47 9.32 -28.18
N LYS A 216 -12.59 8.31 -29.07
CA LYS A 216 -12.87 6.91 -28.67
C LYS A 216 -11.83 6.39 -27.67
N MET A 217 -10.55 6.60 -28.00
CA MET A 217 -9.42 6.23 -27.13
C MET A 217 -9.51 6.91 -25.77
N ASN A 218 -9.82 8.21 -25.74
CA ASN A 218 -9.94 8.99 -24.51
C ASN A 218 -11.06 8.44 -23.61
N ILE A 219 -12.27 8.28 -24.15
CA ILE A 219 -13.43 7.80 -23.40
C ILE A 219 -13.21 6.37 -22.89
N PHE A 220 -12.67 5.49 -23.73
CA PHE A 220 -12.39 4.13 -23.30
C PHE A 220 -11.32 4.06 -22.21
N ALA A 221 -10.24 4.85 -22.34
CA ALA A 221 -9.22 4.96 -21.31
C ALA A 221 -9.82 5.46 -19.99
N LYS A 222 -10.75 6.42 -20.03
CA LYS A 222 -11.47 6.92 -18.85
C LYS A 222 -12.30 5.83 -18.17
N VAL A 223 -13.03 5.01 -18.92
CA VAL A 223 -13.77 3.84 -18.38
C VAL A 223 -12.82 2.85 -17.71
N VAL A 224 -11.69 2.53 -18.35
CA VAL A 224 -10.71 1.57 -17.83
C VAL A 224 -10.02 2.09 -16.56
N VAL A 225 -9.66 3.38 -16.54
CA VAL A 225 -9.10 4.04 -15.34
C VAL A 225 -10.13 4.10 -14.22
N TRP A 226 -11.39 4.41 -14.53
CA TRP A 226 -12.46 4.38 -13.55
C TRP A 226 -12.65 2.99 -12.94
N LEU A 227 -12.69 1.92 -13.76
CA LEU A 227 -12.75 0.55 -13.26
C LEU A 227 -11.53 0.20 -12.38
N LEU A 228 -10.34 0.68 -12.72
CA LEU A 228 -9.15 0.43 -11.91
C LEU A 228 -9.22 1.16 -10.56
N GLU A 229 -9.50 2.46 -10.57
CA GLU A 229 -9.42 3.33 -9.40
C GLU A 229 -10.64 3.24 -8.48
N GLU A 230 -11.84 3.31 -9.06
CA GLU A 230 -13.11 3.37 -8.31
C GLU A 230 -13.66 1.99 -8.01
N PHE A 231 -13.21 0.95 -8.73
CA PHE A 231 -13.65 -0.41 -8.47
C PHE A 231 -12.54 -1.30 -7.92
N VAL A 232 -11.47 -1.55 -8.68
CA VAL A 232 -10.44 -2.54 -8.26
C VAL A 232 -9.68 -2.08 -7.02
N PHE A 233 -9.24 -0.83 -6.94
CA PHE A 233 -8.54 -0.34 -5.74
C PHE A 233 -9.45 -0.31 -4.51
N VAL A 234 -10.72 0.06 -4.66
CA VAL A 234 -11.68 0.06 -3.55
C VAL A 234 -12.00 -1.38 -3.10
N LEU A 235 -12.16 -2.32 -4.04
CA LEU A 235 -12.30 -3.74 -3.73
C LEU A 235 -11.11 -4.25 -2.92
N LEU A 236 -9.89 -3.94 -3.35
CA LEU A 236 -8.68 -4.38 -2.65
C LEU A 236 -8.61 -3.80 -1.22
N LYS A 237 -8.90 -2.51 -1.05
CA LYS A 237 -8.88 -1.83 0.26
C LYS A 237 -9.95 -2.31 1.23
N THR A 238 -11.10 -2.71 0.71
CA THR A 238 -12.25 -3.11 1.54
C THR A 238 -12.10 -4.56 1.98
N GLN A 239 -11.66 -5.44 1.08
CA GLN A 239 -11.56 -6.87 1.37
C GLN A 239 -10.24 -7.26 2.06
N PHE A 240 -9.19 -6.47 1.89
CA PHE A 240 -7.85 -6.80 2.39
C PHE A 240 -7.18 -5.66 3.14
N TYR A 241 -6.52 -6.03 4.24
CA TYR A 241 -5.50 -5.21 4.86
C TYR A 241 -4.18 -5.50 4.14
N ILE A 242 -3.70 -4.52 3.37
CA ILE A 242 -2.51 -4.67 2.54
C ILE A 242 -1.36 -3.92 3.19
N THR A 243 -0.29 -4.65 3.49
CA THR A 243 0.92 -4.14 4.15
C THR A 243 2.16 -4.72 3.50
N GLU A 244 3.31 -4.08 3.69
CA GLU A 244 4.61 -4.63 3.35
C GLU A 244 5.04 -5.73 4.31
N GLY A 245 5.80 -6.71 3.81
CA GLY A 245 6.41 -7.73 4.64
C GLY A 245 7.66 -7.21 5.33
N LEU A 246 7.72 -7.31 6.66
CA LEU A 246 8.88 -6.89 7.47
C LEU A 246 10.20 -7.53 6.99
N GLN A 247 10.17 -8.81 6.60
CA GLN A 247 11.33 -9.55 6.11
C GLN A 247 11.49 -9.51 4.58
N GLN A 248 10.38 -9.40 3.84
CA GLN A 248 10.37 -9.47 2.37
C GLN A 248 10.38 -8.08 1.70
N ARG A 249 10.83 -7.05 2.45
CA ARG A 249 10.94 -5.63 2.07
C ARG A 249 9.71 -5.12 1.32
N ASN A 250 9.78 -5.08 -0.01
CA ASN A 250 8.75 -4.50 -0.85
C ASN A 250 7.66 -5.49 -1.24
N LYS A 251 7.69 -6.76 -0.83
CA LYS A 251 6.58 -7.66 -1.14
C LYS A 251 5.32 -7.27 -0.37
N LEU A 252 4.19 -7.21 -1.09
CA LEU A 252 2.89 -6.96 -0.48
C LEU A 252 2.32 -8.23 0.13
N LEU A 253 1.88 -8.10 1.38
CA LEU A 253 1.16 -9.09 2.14
C LEU A 253 -0.31 -8.67 2.23
N PHE A 254 -1.21 -9.63 2.04
CA PHE A 254 -2.64 -9.42 2.03
C PHE A 254 -3.26 -10.18 3.20
N TYR A 255 -3.88 -9.47 4.13
CA TYR A 255 -4.63 -10.07 5.23
C TYR A 255 -6.12 -9.84 4.99
N ARG A 256 -6.97 -10.78 5.40
CA ARG A 256 -8.42 -10.58 5.31
C ARG A 256 -8.83 -9.42 6.22
N GLN A 257 -9.48 -8.38 5.66
CA GLN A 257 -9.72 -7.12 6.37
C GLN A 257 -10.45 -7.33 7.69
N ARG A 258 -11.58 -8.05 7.71
CA ARG A 258 -12.37 -8.25 8.94
C ARG A 258 -11.60 -8.99 10.05
N VAL A 259 -10.65 -9.85 9.68
CA VAL A 259 -9.86 -10.60 10.67
C VAL A 259 -8.78 -9.70 11.23
N GLN A 260 -8.08 -8.98 10.36
CA GLN A 260 -7.07 -8.01 10.79
C GLN A 260 -7.67 -6.90 11.66
N GLN A 261 -8.87 -6.43 11.34
CA GLN A 261 -9.57 -5.45 12.17
C GLN A 261 -9.82 -5.98 13.57
N LYS A 262 -10.36 -7.20 13.73
CA LYS A 262 -10.56 -7.81 15.05
C LYS A 262 -9.26 -7.93 15.86
N ILE A 263 -8.15 -8.25 15.20
CA ILE A 263 -6.82 -8.32 15.83
C ILE A 263 -6.39 -6.92 16.30
N ASN A 264 -6.56 -5.90 15.45
CA ASN A 264 -6.21 -4.52 15.77
C ASN A 264 -7.08 -3.95 16.90
N ASP A 265 -8.39 -4.23 16.89
CA ASP A 265 -9.33 -3.75 17.91
C ASP A 265 -8.98 -4.33 19.29
N ARG A 266 -8.66 -5.63 19.36
CA ARG A 266 -8.19 -6.27 20.60
C ARG A 266 -6.89 -5.64 21.10
N ALA A 267 -5.93 -5.41 20.21
CA ALA A 267 -4.66 -4.78 20.58
C ALA A 267 -4.84 -3.32 21.03
N LEU A 268 -5.77 -2.58 20.42
CA LEU A 268 -6.11 -1.22 20.85
C LEU A 268 -6.72 -1.23 22.26
N LEU A 269 -7.67 -2.11 22.53
CA LEU A 269 -8.28 -2.27 23.85
C LEU A 269 -7.24 -2.67 24.91
N GLU A 270 -6.29 -3.53 24.55
CA GLU A 270 -5.19 -3.91 25.44
C GLU A 270 -4.30 -2.71 25.79
N LEU A 271 -3.92 -1.88 24.81
CA LEU A 271 -3.14 -0.67 25.04
C LEU A 271 -3.87 0.34 25.95
N ILE A 272 -5.20 0.44 25.82
CA ILE A 272 -6.02 1.28 26.70
C ILE A 272 -6.06 0.69 28.11
N ARG A 273 -6.33 -0.62 28.22
CA ARG A 273 -6.39 -1.33 29.51
C ARG A 273 -5.07 -1.26 30.27
N SER A 274 -3.94 -1.36 29.56
CA SER A 274 -2.61 -1.25 30.14
C SER A 274 -2.16 0.20 30.37
N LYS A 275 -3.06 1.19 30.21
CA LYS A 275 -2.77 2.63 30.34
C LYS A 275 -1.63 3.13 29.44
N LYS A 276 -1.31 2.41 28.36
CA LYS A 276 -0.34 2.85 27.33
C LYS A 276 -0.96 3.85 26.37
N LEU A 277 -2.28 3.83 26.23
CA LEU A 277 -3.08 4.84 25.54
C LEU A 277 -4.23 5.28 26.44
N GLN A 278 -4.59 6.55 26.37
CA GLN A 278 -5.74 7.11 27.06
C GLN A 278 -6.61 7.90 26.08
N PRO A 279 -7.93 7.73 26.10
CA PRO A 279 -8.84 8.62 25.39
C PRO A 279 -8.65 10.07 25.86
N VAL A 280 -8.64 11.01 24.92
CA VAL A 280 -8.54 12.44 25.21
C VAL A 280 -9.72 13.14 24.55
N ASP A 281 -10.40 14.02 25.29
CA ASP A 281 -11.53 14.79 24.78
C ASP A 281 -11.10 15.71 23.63
N LYS A 282 -12.04 16.01 22.73
CA LYS A 282 -11.74 16.79 21.53
C LYS A 282 -11.29 18.21 21.87
N GLU A 283 -11.89 18.81 22.90
CA GLU A 283 -11.60 20.15 23.39
C GLU A 283 -10.18 20.20 23.97
N LYS A 284 -9.83 19.21 24.80
CA LYS A 284 -8.48 19.07 25.37
C LYS A 284 -7.44 18.80 24.29
N ALA A 285 -7.75 17.95 23.31
CA ALA A 285 -6.88 17.70 22.17
C ALA A 285 -6.69 18.95 21.29
N ALA A 286 -7.73 19.77 21.13
CA ALA A 286 -7.67 21.03 20.40
C ALA A 286 -6.84 22.09 21.15
N ALA A 287 -6.97 22.17 22.47
CA ALA A 287 -6.15 23.04 23.30
C ALA A 287 -4.66 22.65 23.22
N LEU A 288 -4.34 21.36 23.36
CA LEU A 288 -2.98 20.85 23.21
C LEU A 288 -2.42 21.16 21.82
N ALA A 289 -3.22 21.02 20.76
CA ALA A 289 -2.78 21.29 19.40
C ALA A 289 -2.40 22.76 19.14
N LYS A 290 -2.81 23.70 20.01
CA LYS A 290 -2.45 25.13 19.94
C LYS A 290 -1.15 25.46 20.68
N THR A 291 -0.60 24.52 21.46
CA THR A 291 0.65 24.74 22.19
C THR A 291 1.85 24.62 21.26
N ASP A 292 2.87 25.47 21.49
CA ASP A 292 4.12 25.44 20.72
C ASP A 292 4.93 24.15 20.92
N THR A 293 4.64 23.39 21.99
CA THR A 293 5.26 22.11 22.33
C THR A 293 4.60 20.92 21.62
N PHE A 294 3.48 21.11 20.93
CA PHE A 294 2.76 20.00 20.31
C PHE A 294 3.53 19.42 19.11
N PRO A 295 3.99 18.15 19.18
CA PRO A 295 4.84 17.57 18.14
C PRO A 295 4.11 17.28 16.83
N GLY A 296 2.78 17.45 16.80
CA GLY A 296 1.93 17.17 15.65
C GLY A 296 1.04 15.95 15.85
N LYS A 297 0.03 15.80 14.97
CA LYS A 297 -0.92 14.69 15.06
C LYS A 297 -0.27 13.38 14.60
N GLY A 298 -0.37 12.36 15.46
CA GLY A 298 0.02 10.99 15.16
C GLY A 298 -1.16 10.15 14.65
N VAL A 299 -0.89 9.26 13.68
CA VAL A 299 -1.84 8.24 13.25
C VAL A 299 -1.31 6.87 13.69
N LEU A 300 -2.08 6.19 14.55
CA LEU A 300 -1.78 4.83 14.98
C LEU A 300 -2.02 3.84 13.83
N ARG A 301 -1.06 2.96 13.61
CA ARG A 301 -1.14 1.84 12.68
C ARG A 301 -0.63 0.58 13.35
N PHE A 302 -1.33 -0.53 13.14
CA PHE A 302 -0.90 -1.85 13.60
C PHE A 302 -0.19 -2.60 12.48
N VAL A 303 1.05 -3.04 12.74
CA VAL A 303 1.83 -3.88 11.81
C VAL A 303 1.71 -5.34 12.25
N PRO A 304 1.20 -6.24 11.40
CA PRO A 304 1.09 -7.66 11.74
C PRO A 304 2.45 -8.28 12.08
N LYS A 305 2.55 -8.98 13.23
CA LYS A 305 3.65 -9.90 13.56
C LYS A 305 3.11 -11.22 14.11
N LYS A 306 3.98 -12.23 14.17
CA LYS A 306 3.67 -13.56 14.72
C LYS A 306 3.21 -13.49 16.18
N THR A 307 3.83 -12.64 16.99
CA THR A 307 3.56 -12.49 18.43
C THR A 307 2.40 -11.54 18.75
N GLY A 308 1.74 -10.98 17.74
CA GLY A 308 0.73 -9.94 17.89
C GLY A 308 1.04 -8.69 17.05
N PRO A 309 0.05 -7.82 16.80
CA PRO A 309 0.27 -6.62 16.02
C PRO A 309 1.18 -5.63 16.77
N ARG A 310 2.20 -5.10 16.09
CA ARG A 310 3.04 -4.02 16.64
C ARG A 310 2.36 -2.67 16.38
N PRO A 311 2.01 -1.89 17.42
CA PRO A 311 1.58 -0.51 17.22
C PRO A 311 2.76 0.36 16.75
N ILE A 312 2.54 1.15 15.71
CA ILE A 312 3.44 2.21 15.26
C ILE A 312 2.63 3.50 15.10
N ILE A 313 3.23 4.63 15.44
CA ILE A 313 2.59 5.94 15.28
C ILE A 313 3.32 6.66 14.15
N ARG A 314 2.58 7.09 13.13
CA ARG A 314 3.11 7.99 12.11
C ARG A 314 2.74 9.41 12.48
N ILE A 315 3.74 10.21 12.87
CA ILE A 315 3.57 11.62 13.21
C ILE A 315 3.82 12.47 11.95
N ARG A 316 3.01 13.51 11.74
CA ARG A 316 3.35 14.61 10.85
C ARG A 316 3.83 15.78 11.72
N PRO A 317 5.12 16.11 11.71
CA PRO A 317 5.65 17.12 12.61
C PRO A 317 5.14 18.52 12.22
N ASN A 318 4.75 19.31 13.22
CA ASN A 318 4.40 20.72 13.01
C ASN A 318 5.66 21.58 12.80
N ASN A 319 6.75 21.24 13.49
CA ASN A 319 8.03 21.94 13.41
C ASN A 319 9.18 20.94 13.27
N SER A 320 9.56 20.61 12.03
CA SER A 320 10.66 19.68 11.74
C SER A 320 12.00 20.15 12.31
N ARG A 321 12.24 21.47 12.33
CA ARG A 321 13.49 22.06 12.82
C ARG A 321 13.69 21.80 14.32
N THR A 322 12.64 21.90 15.12
CA THR A 322 12.70 21.59 16.56
C THR A 322 13.05 20.12 16.80
N ILE A 323 12.51 19.20 16.01
CA ILE A 323 12.84 17.76 16.09
C ILE A 323 14.31 17.50 15.70
N GLU A 324 14.81 18.17 14.65
CA GLU A 324 16.21 18.06 14.24
C GLU A 324 17.19 18.57 15.31
N ILE A 325 16.85 19.70 15.95
CA ILE A 325 17.63 20.23 17.08
C ILE A 325 17.63 19.22 18.24
N ALA A 326 16.48 18.65 18.58
CA ALA A 326 16.36 17.63 19.61
C ALA A 326 17.22 16.41 19.34
N LEU A 327 17.15 15.89 18.11
CA LEU A 327 17.91 14.71 17.71
C LEU A 327 19.41 14.98 17.75
N THR A 328 19.82 16.20 17.40
CA THR A 328 21.22 16.64 17.50
C THR A 328 21.67 16.67 18.95
N PHE A 329 20.87 17.27 19.84
CA PHE A 329 21.16 17.29 21.28
C PHE A 329 21.25 15.87 21.87
N LEU A 330 20.25 15.01 21.62
CA LEU A 330 20.27 13.61 22.06
C LEU A 330 21.47 12.84 21.52
N THR A 331 21.94 13.18 20.31
CA THR A 331 23.14 12.56 19.74
C THR A 331 24.41 13.01 20.45
N GLN A 332 24.51 14.28 20.85
CA GLN A 332 25.62 14.79 21.66
C GLN A 332 25.62 14.14 23.05
N VAL A 333 24.48 14.11 23.74
CA VAL A 333 24.34 13.45 25.05
C VAL A 333 24.72 11.96 24.97
N ALA A 334 24.30 11.27 23.90
CA ALA A 334 24.69 9.89 23.69
C ALA A 334 26.21 9.74 23.47
N ALA A 335 26.84 10.65 22.72
CA ALA A 335 28.28 10.62 22.46
C ALA A 335 29.14 10.88 23.70
N LEU A 336 28.61 11.61 24.68
CA LEU A 336 29.27 11.81 25.98
C LEU A 336 29.24 10.56 26.86
N ASN A 337 28.42 9.55 26.53
CA ASN A 337 28.34 8.30 27.27
C ASN A 337 29.28 7.24 26.66
N PRO A 338 30.34 6.80 27.37
CA PRO A 338 31.33 5.88 26.83
C PRO A 338 30.78 4.47 26.51
N VAL A 339 29.60 4.13 27.03
CA VAL A 339 28.89 2.85 26.78
C VAL A 339 27.96 2.93 25.55
N SER A 340 27.64 4.14 25.08
CA SER A 340 26.76 4.34 23.93
C SER A 340 27.51 4.07 22.63
N ILE A 341 27.60 2.80 22.25
CA ILE A 341 28.03 2.40 20.91
C ILE A 341 26.88 2.75 19.96
N LYS A 342 26.82 3.99 19.48
CA LYS A 342 26.25 4.21 18.15
C LYS A 342 27.29 3.67 17.18
N PRO A 343 27.00 2.61 16.39
CA PRO A 343 27.84 2.27 15.27
C PRO A 343 27.66 3.40 14.25
N THR A 344 28.44 4.47 14.39
CA THR A 344 28.34 5.67 13.56
C THR A 344 28.85 5.40 12.14
N ALA A 345 29.64 4.33 11.98
CA ALA A 345 30.10 3.80 10.70
C ALA A 345 29.64 2.33 10.55
N SER A 346 29.21 1.94 9.33
CA SER A 346 28.73 0.58 9.04
C SER A 346 29.71 -0.53 9.42
N ASP A 347 31.01 -0.21 9.47
CA ASP A 347 32.08 -1.19 9.59
C ASP A 347 32.69 -1.23 11.00
N MET A 348 32.22 -0.40 11.94
CA MET A 348 32.83 -0.31 13.27
C MET A 348 32.74 -1.64 14.03
N LEU A 349 31.59 -2.32 13.96
CA LEU A 349 31.41 -3.63 14.58
C LEU A 349 32.31 -4.68 13.93
N HIS A 350 32.49 -4.63 12.61
CA HIS A 350 33.41 -5.52 11.90
C HIS A 350 34.86 -5.26 12.31
N LYS A 351 35.28 -3.99 12.41
CA LYS A 351 36.63 -3.63 12.89
C LYS A 351 36.89 -4.09 14.31
N MET A 352 35.95 -3.84 15.23
CA MET A 352 36.04 -4.32 16.62
C MET A 352 36.12 -5.85 16.68
N TRP A 353 35.35 -6.53 15.83
CA TRP A 353 35.38 -7.98 15.72
C TRP A 353 36.74 -8.49 15.21
N CYS A 354 37.30 -7.87 14.16
CA CYS A 354 38.63 -8.21 13.67
C CYS A 354 39.70 -7.99 14.75
N THR A 355 39.69 -6.85 15.44
CA THR A 355 40.65 -6.58 16.54
C THR A 355 40.52 -7.58 17.68
N LEU A 356 39.30 -7.97 18.06
CA LEU A 356 39.09 -9.02 19.06
C LEU A 356 39.67 -10.35 18.57
N PHE A 357 39.43 -10.70 17.30
CA PHE A 357 39.90 -11.93 16.69
C PHE A 357 41.43 -11.98 16.56
N ASP A 358 42.07 -10.87 16.18
CA ASP A 358 43.52 -10.75 16.09
C ASP A 358 44.19 -10.97 17.45
N ARG A 359 43.64 -10.34 18.51
CA ARG A 359 44.12 -10.54 19.89
C ARG A 359 43.91 -11.98 20.36
N TRP A 360 42.79 -12.58 20.01
CA TRP A 360 42.52 -13.99 20.34
C TRP A 360 43.48 -14.93 19.62
N ASN A 361 43.83 -14.64 18.36
CA ASN A 361 44.75 -15.43 17.57
C ASN A 361 46.20 -15.35 18.10
N GLN A 362 46.56 -14.23 18.74
CA GLN A 362 47.87 -14.02 19.36
C GLN A 362 48.00 -14.70 20.74
N ASN A 363 46.90 -14.85 21.48
CA ASN A 363 46.89 -15.45 22.82
C ASN A 363 46.29 -16.86 22.76
N ASP A 364 47.08 -17.84 22.32
CA ASP A 364 46.88 -19.30 22.48
C ASP A 364 45.50 -19.90 22.10
N ARG A 365 44.66 -19.15 21.38
CA ARG A 365 43.37 -19.59 20.82
C ARG A 365 42.45 -20.30 21.82
N HIS A 366 42.42 -19.83 23.07
CA HIS A 366 41.54 -20.32 24.13
C HIS A 366 40.08 -20.39 23.67
N LYS A 367 39.28 -21.32 24.23
CA LYS A 367 37.88 -21.49 23.82
C LYS A 367 37.04 -20.25 24.14
N ILE A 368 36.45 -19.63 23.11
CA ILE A 368 35.54 -18.47 23.26
C ILE A 368 34.08 -18.96 23.32
N TYR A 369 33.28 -18.31 24.17
CA TYR A 369 31.83 -18.48 24.23
C TYR A 369 31.13 -17.19 23.84
N PHE A 370 30.02 -17.31 23.11
CA PHE A 370 29.19 -16.17 22.73
C PHE A 370 27.80 -16.31 23.33
N VAL A 371 27.30 -15.24 23.92
CA VAL A 371 25.92 -15.14 24.38
C VAL A 371 25.22 -14.11 23.53
N ARG A 372 24.14 -14.53 22.88
CA ARG A 372 23.25 -13.64 22.14
C ARG A 372 21.95 -13.47 22.92
N THR A 373 21.61 -12.23 23.22
CA THR A 373 20.33 -11.86 23.85
C THR A 373 19.56 -10.88 22.95
N ASP A 374 18.24 -10.87 23.09
CA ASP A 374 17.35 -9.91 22.42
C ASP A 374 16.52 -9.19 23.49
N ILE A 375 16.57 -7.86 23.50
CA ILE A 375 15.83 -7.05 24.48
C ILE A 375 14.41 -6.86 23.96
N LEU A 376 13.45 -7.44 24.66
CA LEU A 376 12.03 -7.32 24.32
C LEU A 376 11.51 -5.92 24.66
N ASP A 377 10.73 -5.35 23.73
CA ASP A 377 10.05 -4.05 23.88
C ASP A 377 10.91 -2.92 24.48
N ALA A 378 12.14 -2.74 23.96
CA ALA A 378 13.05 -1.70 24.44
C ALA A 378 12.44 -0.28 24.46
N TYR A 379 11.55 0.03 23.50
CA TYR A 379 10.85 1.30 23.45
C TYR A 379 9.76 1.41 24.52
N GLY A 380 8.93 0.37 24.70
CA GLY A 380 7.86 0.37 25.70
C GLY A 380 8.34 0.21 27.14
N SER A 381 9.58 -0.24 27.33
CA SER A 381 10.21 -0.44 28.65
C SER A 381 11.00 0.81 29.14
N MET A 382 10.92 1.92 28.39
CA MET A 382 11.63 3.15 28.73
C MET A 382 11.01 3.82 29.96
N ARG A 383 11.83 4.05 31.00
CA ARG A 383 11.42 4.80 32.19
C ARG A 383 11.54 6.30 31.93
N HIS A 384 10.42 6.94 31.61
CA HIS A 384 10.37 8.36 31.25
C HIS A 384 10.97 9.28 32.32
N GLU A 385 10.69 9.03 33.61
CA GLU A 385 11.26 9.83 34.71
C GLU A 385 12.79 9.83 34.69
N LYS A 386 13.41 8.65 34.60
CA LYS A 386 14.87 8.54 34.51
C LYS A 386 15.42 9.19 33.25
N LEU A 387 14.70 9.10 32.13
CA LEU A 387 15.10 9.80 30.91
C LEU A 387 15.09 11.31 31.12
N CYS A 388 14.03 11.87 31.70
CA CYS A 388 13.93 13.29 32.01
C CYS A 388 15.06 13.74 32.95
N ASP A 389 15.42 12.95 33.96
CA ASP A 389 16.54 13.25 34.85
C ASP A 389 17.88 13.30 34.11
N ILE A 390 18.13 12.33 33.21
CA ILE A 390 19.33 12.32 32.37
C ILE A 390 19.35 13.56 31.48
N LEU A 391 18.23 13.93 30.87
CA LEU A 391 18.16 15.11 29.99
C LEU A 391 18.40 16.41 30.77
N LYS A 392 17.75 16.58 31.93
CA LYS A 392 17.92 17.75 32.81
C LYS A 392 19.37 17.95 33.23
N ARG A 393 20.07 16.87 33.59
CA ARG A 393 21.51 16.93 33.96
C ARG A 393 22.42 17.38 32.83
N ASN A 394 22.02 17.14 31.58
CA ASN A 394 22.84 17.43 30.39
C ASN A 394 22.41 18.71 29.65
N ILE A 395 21.31 19.37 30.05
CA ILE A 395 20.84 20.62 29.44
C ILE A 395 21.82 21.78 29.67
N SER A 396 22.53 21.80 30.80
CA SER A 396 23.54 22.82 31.12
C SER A 396 24.73 22.83 30.15
N ALA A 397 24.97 21.74 29.42
CA ALA A 397 26.00 21.65 28.39
C ALA A 397 25.57 22.26 27.03
N VAL A 398 24.33 22.73 26.90
CA VAL A 398 23.80 23.31 25.66
C VAL A 398 23.94 24.84 25.69
N PRO A 399 24.40 25.50 24.61
CA PRO A 399 24.43 26.96 24.52
C PRO A 399 23.04 27.59 24.75
N ASN A 400 22.98 28.68 25.53
CA ASN A 400 21.72 29.35 25.94
C ASN A 400 20.76 29.65 24.78
N SER A 401 21.27 29.92 23.57
CA SER A 401 20.47 30.20 22.36
C SER A 401 19.66 29.00 21.85
N ARG A 402 20.00 27.77 22.25
CA ARG A 402 19.32 26.52 21.83
C ARG A 402 18.59 25.81 22.97
N GLN A 403 18.78 26.24 24.22
CA GLN A 403 18.14 25.64 25.39
C GLN A 403 16.61 25.73 25.32
N ARG A 404 16.02 26.86 24.90
CA ARG A 404 14.55 27.00 24.78
C ARG A 404 13.92 25.94 23.87
N SER A 405 14.53 25.66 22.71
CA SER A 405 14.03 24.66 21.76
C SER A 405 14.16 23.22 22.28
N VAL A 406 15.13 22.96 23.17
CA VAL A 406 15.32 21.66 23.83
C VAL A 406 14.36 21.50 25.01
N VAL A 407 14.17 22.55 25.82
CA VAL A 407 13.24 22.57 26.96
C VAL A 407 11.78 22.43 26.54
N ILE A 408 11.41 22.92 25.35
CA ILE A 408 10.07 22.70 24.75
C ILE A 408 9.76 21.21 24.51
N LEU A 409 10.77 20.34 24.51
CA LEU A 409 10.66 18.91 24.19
C LEU A 409 10.92 17.96 25.37
N VAL A 410 11.53 18.44 26.45
CA VAL A 410 11.80 17.69 27.69
C VAL A 410 10.68 17.95 28.68
#